data_AF-L2G0L7-F1
#
_entry.id   AF-L2G0L7-F1
#
_cell.length_a   1.000
_cell.length_b   1.000
_cell.length_c   1.000
_cell.angle_alpha   90.00
_cell.angle_beta   90.00
_cell.angle_gamma   90.00
#
_symmetry.space_group_name_H-M   'P 1'
#
loop_
_entity.id
_entity.type
_entity.pdbx_description
1 polymer ?
#
loop_
_entity_poly.entity_id
_entity_poly.type
_entity_poly.pdbx_seq_one_letter_code
_entity_poly.pdbx_strand_id
1 'polypeptide(L)'
;MPKSSFAIAMIRSELSNATIAFLILCIVYKTITVFYSAFFGPLSKFPGPKYRAFSNIFEIWSIVNGTDNIDRPALHRKYGPIVRVAPSVLSFAGGDGVWKDIHGFNVSREGGIIKEPVFYSKIFAFTDVSNLITARDHSIHARQRKVLARSFSNTALIDQQPIFHRWAEKFVDKLAGKAGAGNTIDMVKYFNCTTFDIMGDLTFNEDLNMLEEGECSPWVESIFGSVKAATFLLGVKTHSRAARLLADAFLKYNPAVQRKQIENWMYCAERVERRLKREPKHPDLWSRILGMEKESESLTMEEQYANGFLFMTAGTETIASALSAITFYLLQNPQHLEKVTKEVRLRFSTSEDMSLEALASLPYLQAVIQEGVGLR
;
A
#
# COMPACT_ATOMS: atom_id res chain seq x y z
N MET A 1 1.76 -55.77 -42.34
CA MET A 1 1.60 -54.36 -41.93
C MET A 1 0.58 -54.30 -40.79
N PRO A 2 0.87 -53.66 -39.66
CA PRO A 2 0.37 -54.14 -38.39
C PRO A 2 -0.97 -53.49 -38.01
N LYS A 3 -1.98 -54.32 -37.71
CA LYS A 3 -3.30 -53.92 -37.20
C LYS A 3 -3.23 -53.03 -35.94
N SER A 4 -2.13 -53.13 -35.18
CA SER A 4 -1.87 -52.27 -34.01
C SER A 4 -1.66 -50.80 -34.39
N SER A 5 -1.05 -50.50 -35.54
CA SER A 5 -0.83 -49.12 -35.99
C SER A 5 -2.14 -48.42 -36.37
N PHE A 6 -3.08 -49.16 -36.96
CA PHE A 6 -4.40 -48.66 -37.31
C PHE A 6 -5.28 -48.40 -36.07
N ALA A 7 -5.27 -49.31 -35.10
CA ALA A 7 -5.99 -49.13 -33.83
C ALA A 7 -5.47 -47.92 -33.05
N ILE A 8 -4.15 -47.72 -33.00
CA ILE A 8 -3.53 -46.54 -32.35
C ILE A 8 -3.92 -45.25 -33.08
N ALA A 9 -3.95 -45.25 -34.42
CA ALA A 9 -4.36 -44.07 -35.20
C ALA A 9 -5.84 -43.71 -34.96
N MET A 10 -6.72 -44.70 -34.91
CA MET A 10 -8.14 -44.51 -34.62
C MET A 10 -8.37 -43.98 -33.19
N ILE A 11 -7.71 -44.56 -32.18
CA ILE A 11 -7.78 -44.07 -30.78
C ILE A 11 -7.29 -42.62 -30.68
N ARG A 12 -6.20 -42.26 -31.39
CA ARG A 12 -5.70 -40.88 -31.43
C ARG A 12 -6.70 -39.91 -32.08
N SER A 13 -7.37 -40.33 -33.15
CA SER A 13 -8.40 -39.52 -33.83
C SER A 13 -9.60 -39.26 -32.92
N GLU A 14 -10.13 -40.31 -32.27
CA GLU A 14 -11.25 -40.16 -31.33
C GLU A 14 -10.88 -39.29 -30.12
N LEU A 15 -9.67 -39.45 -29.58
CA LEU A 15 -9.19 -38.61 -28.48
C LEU A 15 -9.03 -37.14 -28.90
N SER A 16 -8.57 -36.89 -30.13
CA SER A 16 -8.49 -35.54 -30.69
C SER A 16 -9.87 -34.90 -30.81
N ASN A 17 -10.84 -35.63 -31.38
CA ASN A 17 -12.22 -35.15 -31.54
C ASN A 17 -12.89 -34.88 -30.19
N ALA A 18 -12.72 -35.76 -29.21
CA ALA A 18 -13.22 -35.57 -27.85
C ALA A 18 -12.60 -34.34 -27.18
N THR A 19 -11.30 -34.11 -27.37
CA THR A 19 -10.60 -32.93 -26.85
C THR A 19 -11.15 -31.64 -27.48
N ILE A 20 -11.35 -31.62 -28.80
CA ILE A 20 -11.92 -30.46 -29.50
C ILE A 20 -13.35 -30.19 -29.02
N ALA A 21 -14.19 -31.22 -28.92
CA ALA A 21 -15.56 -31.09 -28.44
C ALA A 21 -15.61 -30.56 -26.99
N PHE A 22 -14.73 -31.05 -26.11
CA PHE A 22 -14.59 -30.55 -24.75
C PHE A 22 -14.18 -29.07 -24.71
N LEU A 23 -13.19 -28.67 -25.51
CA LEU A 23 -12.75 -27.27 -25.60
C LEU A 23 -13.87 -26.35 -26.10
N ILE A 24 -14.62 -26.77 -27.13
CA ILE A 24 -15.78 -26.04 -27.63
C ILE A 24 -16.84 -25.89 -26.53
N LEU A 25 -17.16 -26.97 -25.81
CA LEU A 25 -18.11 -26.93 -24.71
C LEU A 25 -17.66 -25.98 -23.60
N CYS A 26 -16.38 -25.98 -23.23
CA CYS A 26 -15.81 -25.04 -22.27
C CYS A 26 -15.94 -23.58 -22.74
N ILE A 27 -15.68 -23.31 -24.02
CA ILE A 27 -15.80 -21.96 -24.61
C ILE A 27 -17.26 -21.51 -24.61
N VAL A 28 -18.19 -22.37 -25.04
CA VAL A 28 -19.63 -22.07 -25.07
C VAL A 28 -20.14 -21.82 -23.64
N TYR A 29 -19.83 -22.71 -22.70
CA TYR A 29 -20.19 -22.55 -21.29
C TYR A 29 -19.64 -21.24 -20.70
N LYS A 30 -18.37 -20.93 -20.96
CA LYS A 30 -17.74 -19.70 -20.47
C LYS A 30 -18.40 -18.46 -21.07
N THR A 31 -18.69 -18.49 -22.37
CA THR A 31 -19.35 -17.40 -23.09
C THR A 31 -20.73 -17.15 -22.50
N ILE A 32 -21.59 -18.18 -22.41
CA ILE A 32 -22.92 -18.08 -21.81
C ILE A 32 -22.85 -17.52 -20.39
N THR A 33 -21.95 -18.04 -19.55
CA THR A 33 -21.79 -17.58 -18.17
C THR A 33 -21.40 -16.10 -18.09
N VAL A 34 -20.48 -15.65 -18.95
CA VAL A 34 -20.03 -14.25 -18.98
C VAL A 34 -21.17 -13.33 -19.46
N PHE A 35 -21.89 -13.70 -20.51
CA PHE A 35 -23.06 -12.96 -20.99
C PHE A 35 -24.16 -12.89 -19.92
N TYR A 36 -24.47 -14.01 -19.27
CA TYR A 36 -25.44 -14.06 -18.19
C TYR A 36 -25.04 -13.16 -17.03
N SER A 37 -23.80 -13.24 -16.55
CA SER A 37 -23.29 -12.39 -15.48
C SER A 37 -23.29 -10.90 -15.85
N ALA A 38 -23.00 -10.56 -17.11
CA ALA A 38 -23.00 -9.19 -17.58
C ALA A 38 -24.40 -8.56 -17.54
N PHE A 39 -25.43 -9.24 -18.04
CA PHE A 39 -26.77 -8.67 -18.22
C PHE A 39 -27.81 -9.09 -17.17
N PHE A 40 -27.69 -10.29 -16.63
CA PHE A 40 -28.69 -10.90 -15.73
C PHE A 40 -28.10 -11.28 -14.35
N GLY A 41 -26.80 -11.07 -14.16
CA GLY A 41 -26.12 -11.33 -12.88
C GLY A 41 -26.48 -10.33 -11.78
N PRO A 42 -26.08 -10.59 -10.52
CA PRO A 42 -26.42 -9.75 -9.38
C PRO A 42 -25.92 -8.30 -9.50
N LEU A 43 -24.87 -8.09 -10.30
CA LEU A 43 -24.29 -6.76 -10.54
C LEU A 43 -24.83 -6.06 -11.80
N SER A 44 -25.76 -6.66 -12.56
CA SER A 44 -26.26 -6.06 -13.81
C SER A 44 -27.10 -4.80 -13.59
N LYS A 45 -27.66 -4.62 -12.39
CA LYS A 45 -28.42 -3.43 -11.99
C LYS A 45 -27.55 -2.19 -11.75
N PHE A 46 -26.24 -2.34 -11.58
CA PHE A 46 -25.34 -1.21 -11.33
C PHE A 46 -24.82 -0.61 -12.65
N PRO A 47 -24.77 0.72 -12.76
CA PRO A 47 -24.33 1.38 -13.98
C PRO A 47 -22.82 1.19 -14.20
N GLY A 48 -22.39 1.29 -15.45
CA GLY A 48 -20.97 1.21 -15.83
C GLY A 48 -20.79 0.87 -17.31
N PRO A 49 -19.57 0.95 -17.85
CA PRO A 49 -19.32 0.60 -19.24
C PRO A 49 -19.58 -0.89 -19.49
N LYS A 50 -20.43 -1.21 -20.47
CA LYS A 50 -20.81 -2.61 -20.76
C LYS A 50 -19.61 -3.52 -21.02
N TYR A 51 -18.58 -3.03 -21.71
CA TYR A 51 -17.36 -3.81 -21.98
C TYR A 51 -16.62 -4.24 -20.70
N ARG A 52 -16.68 -3.44 -19.63
CA ARG A 52 -16.12 -3.79 -18.31
C ARG A 52 -16.94 -4.85 -17.57
N ALA A 53 -18.23 -5.00 -17.90
CA ALA A 53 -19.06 -6.08 -17.36
C ALA A 53 -18.68 -7.46 -17.95
N PHE A 54 -18.05 -7.51 -19.14
CA PHE A 54 -17.65 -8.75 -19.79
C PHE A 54 -16.25 -9.23 -19.40
N SER A 55 -15.32 -8.31 -19.11
CA SER A 55 -13.92 -8.67 -18.87
C SER A 55 -13.21 -7.76 -17.87
N ASN A 56 -12.35 -8.36 -17.05
CA ASN A 56 -11.42 -7.67 -16.16
C ASN A 56 -10.30 -6.94 -16.92
N ILE A 57 -10.10 -7.22 -18.22
CA ILE A 57 -8.91 -6.74 -18.96
C ILE A 57 -8.77 -5.22 -18.95
N PHE A 58 -9.88 -4.49 -18.96
CA PHE A 58 -9.89 -3.02 -18.95
C PHE A 58 -9.52 -2.45 -17.58
N GLU A 59 -9.91 -3.13 -16.51
CA GLU A 59 -9.49 -2.79 -15.16
C GLU A 59 -7.99 -3.05 -15.00
N ILE A 60 -7.55 -4.23 -15.44
CA ILE A 60 -6.13 -4.61 -15.43
C ILE A 60 -5.30 -3.61 -16.23
N TRP A 61 -5.77 -3.20 -17.41
CA TRP A 61 -5.10 -2.22 -18.25
C TRP A 61 -4.94 -0.86 -17.53
N SER A 62 -5.99 -0.39 -16.86
CA SER A 62 -5.96 0.86 -16.09
C SER A 62 -4.98 0.79 -14.91
N ILE A 63 -4.96 -0.32 -14.19
CA ILE A 63 -4.04 -0.57 -13.07
C ILE A 63 -2.59 -0.66 -13.56
N VAL A 64 -2.32 -1.45 -14.60
CA VAL A 64 -0.96 -1.70 -15.11
C VAL A 64 -0.36 -0.46 -15.77
N ASN A 65 -1.17 0.37 -16.43
CA ASN A 65 -0.72 1.64 -16.99
C ASN A 65 -0.64 2.77 -15.95
N GLY A 66 -1.12 2.55 -14.72
CA GLY A 66 -1.16 3.57 -13.68
C GLY A 66 -2.14 4.71 -13.96
N THR A 67 -3.21 4.45 -14.72
CA THR A 67 -4.24 5.45 -15.06
C THR A 67 -5.52 5.31 -14.22
N ASP A 68 -5.55 4.38 -13.26
CA ASP A 68 -6.74 4.12 -12.44
C ASP A 68 -7.25 5.35 -11.68
N ASN A 69 -6.33 6.20 -11.21
CA ASN A 69 -6.64 7.48 -10.56
C ASN A 69 -7.31 8.50 -11.50
N ILE A 70 -7.23 8.32 -12.81
CA ILE A 70 -7.90 9.16 -13.82
C ILE A 70 -9.19 8.49 -14.29
N ASP A 71 -9.09 7.21 -14.65
CA ASP A 71 -10.17 6.43 -15.25
C ASP A 71 -11.33 6.26 -14.26
N ARG A 72 -11.04 5.90 -13.01
CA ARG A 72 -12.06 5.59 -12.00
C ARG A 72 -12.88 6.83 -11.61
N PRO A 73 -12.28 8.00 -11.31
CA PRO A 73 -13.06 9.23 -11.12
C PRO A 73 -13.86 9.63 -12.37
N ALA A 74 -13.34 9.44 -13.58
CA ALA A 74 -14.08 9.71 -14.80
C ALA A 74 -15.32 8.81 -14.96
N LEU A 75 -15.22 7.54 -14.57
CA LEU A 75 -16.35 6.62 -14.52
C LEU A 75 -17.40 7.09 -13.50
N HIS A 76 -16.97 7.51 -12.30
CA HIS A 76 -17.89 8.01 -11.27
C HIS A 76 -18.58 9.31 -11.68
N ARG A 77 -17.88 10.25 -12.34
CA ARG A 77 -18.49 11.46 -12.91
C ARG A 77 -19.57 11.13 -13.95
N LYS A 78 -19.42 10.04 -14.70
CA LYS A 78 -20.35 9.64 -15.76
C LYS A 78 -21.53 8.79 -15.28
N TYR A 79 -21.28 7.85 -14.38
CA TYR A 79 -22.24 6.80 -14.01
C TYR A 79 -22.79 6.95 -12.58
N GLY A 80 -22.23 7.86 -11.78
CA GLY A 80 -22.68 8.15 -10.42
C GLY A 80 -21.81 7.51 -9.32
N PRO A 81 -22.31 7.49 -8.07
CA PRO A 81 -21.50 7.13 -6.89
C PRO A 81 -21.13 5.65 -6.80
N ILE A 82 -21.87 4.76 -7.46
CA ILE A 82 -21.63 3.31 -7.45
C ILE A 82 -21.54 2.84 -8.90
N VAL A 83 -20.39 2.28 -9.29
CA VAL A 83 -20.11 1.91 -10.68
C VAL A 83 -19.56 0.50 -10.77
N ARG A 84 -20.07 -0.29 -11.70
CA ARG A 84 -19.50 -1.59 -12.06
C ARG A 84 -18.26 -1.38 -12.94
N VAL A 85 -17.09 -1.64 -12.37
CA VAL A 85 -15.78 -1.41 -13.02
C VAL A 85 -15.15 -2.69 -13.58
N ALA A 86 -15.65 -3.85 -13.18
CA ALA A 86 -15.30 -5.15 -13.73
C ALA A 86 -16.50 -6.14 -13.60
N PRO A 87 -16.45 -7.35 -14.18
CA PRO A 87 -17.55 -8.33 -14.14
C PRO A 87 -18.06 -8.63 -12.73
N SER A 88 -17.18 -8.65 -11.73
CA SER A 88 -17.49 -8.93 -10.32
C SER A 88 -17.00 -7.84 -9.35
N VAL A 89 -16.78 -6.61 -9.83
CA VAL A 89 -16.23 -5.52 -9.01
C VAL A 89 -17.09 -4.26 -9.13
N LEU A 90 -17.49 -3.74 -7.97
CA LEU A 90 -18.11 -2.43 -7.83
C LEU A 90 -17.10 -1.45 -7.23
N SER A 91 -17.07 -0.25 -7.77
CA SER A 91 -16.37 0.89 -7.22
C SER A 91 -17.39 1.81 -6.56
N PHE A 92 -17.06 2.32 -5.37
CA PHE A 92 -17.91 3.20 -4.59
C PHE A 92 -17.13 4.50 -4.33
N ALA A 93 -17.63 5.64 -4.81
CA ALA A 93 -17.01 6.95 -4.62
C ALA A 93 -17.63 7.77 -3.46
N GLY A 94 -18.64 7.22 -2.79
CA GLY A 94 -19.33 7.88 -1.68
C GLY A 94 -20.85 7.73 -1.78
N GLY A 95 -21.55 8.59 -1.04
CA GLY A 95 -23.00 8.53 -0.86
C GLY A 95 -23.38 8.25 0.60
N ASP A 96 -24.61 8.60 0.97
CA ASP A 96 -25.09 8.45 2.33
C ASP A 96 -25.01 6.98 2.78
N GLY A 97 -24.41 6.74 3.93
CA GLY A 97 -24.28 5.40 4.51
C GLY A 97 -23.15 4.53 3.94
N VAL A 98 -22.65 4.78 2.72
CA VAL A 98 -21.66 3.90 2.05
C VAL A 98 -20.39 3.69 2.89
N TRP A 99 -19.84 4.78 3.46
CA TRP A 99 -18.67 4.66 4.33
C TRP A 99 -18.95 3.83 5.58
N LYS A 100 -20.14 3.99 6.17
CA LYS A 100 -20.57 3.23 7.35
C LYS A 100 -20.83 1.76 7.01
N ASP A 101 -21.37 1.47 5.84
CA ASP A 101 -21.76 0.13 5.41
C ASP A 101 -20.57 -0.71 4.92
N ILE A 102 -19.50 -0.06 4.43
CA ILE A 102 -18.30 -0.74 3.93
C ILE A 102 -17.13 -0.65 4.92
N HIS A 103 -16.94 0.50 5.58
CA HIS A 103 -15.81 0.77 6.47
C HIS A 103 -16.20 1.01 7.93
N GLY A 104 -17.49 0.94 8.27
CA GLY A 104 -17.96 1.19 9.62
C GLY A 104 -17.62 0.07 10.62
N PHE A 105 -17.81 0.38 11.90
CA PHE A 105 -17.39 -0.48 13.01
C PHE A 105 -18.00 -1.89 12.98
N ASN A 106 -19.27 -2.02 12.56
CA ASN A 106 -19.97 -3.31 12.52
C ASN A 106 -19.47 -4.22 11.40
N VAL A 107 -18.79 -3.68 10.39
CA VAL A 107 -18.19 -4.45 9.28
C VAL A 107 -16.87 -5.10 9.70
N SER A 108 -16.23 -4.58 10.75
CA SER A 108 -14.96 -5.12 11.28
C SER A 108 -15.14 -6.31 12.22
N ARG A 109 -16.36 -6.83 12.38
CA ARG A 109 -16.69 -7.99 13.21
C ARG A 109 -16.63 -9.29 12.40
N GLU A 110 -16.58 -10.41 13.10
CA GLU A 110 -16.64 -11.74 12.49
C GLU A 110 -17.88 -11.88 11.60
N GLY A 111 -17.69 -12.36 10.37
CA GLY A 111 -18.73 -12.41 9.33
C GLY A 111 -18.92 -11.12 8.51
N GLY A 112 -18.13 -10.07 8.78
CA GLY A 112 -18.13 -8.82 8.02
C GLY A 112 -17.38 -8.88 6.69
N ILE A 113 -17.19 -7.71 6.04
CA ILE A 113 -16.48 -7.62 4.75
C ILE A 113 -14.98 -7.85 4.99
N ILE A 114 -14.45 -8.91 4.39
CA ILE A 114 -13.03 -9.22 4.45
C ILE A 114 -12.26 -8.52 3.31
N LYS A 115 -11.00 -8.20 3.60
CA LYS A 115 -10.02 -7.71 2.63
C LYS A 115 -9.89 -8.68 1.43
N GLU A 116 -9.81 -8.12 0.22
CA GLU A 116 -9.80 -8.90 -1.03
C GLU A 116 -8.58 -9.84 -1.09
N PRO A 117 -8.77 -11.16 -1.31
CA PRO A 117 -7.71 -12.16 -1.17
C PRO A 117 -6.54 -12.01 -2.14
N VAL A 118 -6.75 -11.51 -3.35
CA VAL A 118 -5.69 -11.36 -4.36
C VAL A 118 -4.84 -10.15 -4.07
N PHE A 119 -5.48 -9.01 -3.79
CA PHE A 119 -4.84 -7.77 -3.40
C PHE A 119 -4.05 -7.97 -2.12
N TYR A 120 -4.65 -8.47 -1.05
CA TYR A 120 -3.95 -8.69 0.23
C TYR A 120 -3.28 -10.07 0.33
N SER A 121 -2.80 -10.62 -0.80
CA SER A 121 -2.02 -11.87 -0.85
C SER A 121 -0.52 -11.61 -0.62
N LYS A 122 0.31 -12.66 -0.82
CA LYS A 122 1.78 -12.58 -0.84
C LYS A 122 2.38 -11.59 -1.83
N ILE A 123 1.57 -10.93 -2.66
CA ILE A 123 2.02 -9.80 -3.49
C ILE A 123 2.57 -8.67 -2.59
N PHE A 124 1.96 -8.45 -1.43
CA PHE A 124 2.36 -7.42 -0.46
C PHE A 124 2.76 -7.99 0.91
N ALA A 125 2.84 -9.32 1.02
CA ALA A 125 3.34 -10.03 2.19
C ALA A 125 4.49 -10.96 1.75
N PHE A 126 5.72 -10.59 2.09
CA PHE A 126 6.93 -11.36 1.75
C PHE A 126 7.03 -12.70 2.51
N THR A 127 6.16 -12.91 3.50
CA THR A 127 6.05 -14.13 4.30
C THR A 127 4.60 -14.60 4.41
N ASP A 128 4.40 -15.80 4.95
CA ASP A 128 3.06 -16.31 5.30
C ASP A 128 2.45 -15.64 6.55
N VAL A 129 3.21 -14.77 7.23
CA VAL A 129 2.77 -14.09 8.44
C VAL A 129 2.18 -12.73 8.08
N SER A 130 0.93 -12.51 8.49
CA SER A 130 0.25 -11.24 8.23
C SER A 130 0.76 -10.11 9.12
N ASN A 131 0.88 -8.91 8.55
CA ASN A 131 0.99 -7.65 9.29
C ASN A 131 -0.39 -6.98 9.41
N LEU A 132 -0.45 -5.83 10.06
CA LEU A 132 -1.71 -5.12 10.30
C LEU A 132 -2.48 -4.80 8.99
N ILE A 133 -1.80 -4.51 7.89
CA ILE A 133 -2.45 -4.25 6.59
C ILE A 133 -2.92 -5.55 5.94
N THR A 134 -2.14 -6.63 6.00
CA THR A 134 -2.45 -7.88 5.29
C THR A 134 -3.28 -8.88 6.11
N ALA A 135 -3.49 -8.64 7.40
CA ALA A 135 -4.38 -9.43 8.23
C ALA A 135 -5.82 -9.32 7.72
N ARG A 136 -6.33 -10.43 7.17
CA ARG A 136 -7.69 -10.57 6.60
C ARG A 136 -8.69 -11.15 7.60
N ASP A 137 -8.21 -11.98 8.53
CA ASP A 137 -8.99 -12.47 9.64
C ASP A 137 -9.23 -11.34 10.65
N HIS A 138 -10.50 -11.10 11.00
CA HIS A 138 -10.88 -9.99 11.87
C HIS A 138 -10.33 -10.14 13.29
N SER A 139 -10.22 -11.37 13.83
CA SER A 139 -9.70 -11.60 15.17
C SER A 139 -8.20 -11.34 15.24
N ILE A 140 -7.44 -11.81 14.23
CA ILE A 140 -6.00 -11.55 14.10
C ILE A 140 -5.76 -10.04 13.94
N HIS A 141 -6.49 -9.40 13.03
CA HIS A 141 -6.38 -7.96 12.80
C HIS A 141 -6.72 -7.15 14.05
N ALA A 142 -7.81 -7.50 14.76
CA ALA A 142 -8.22 -6.81 15.97
C ALA A 142 -7.16 -6.92 17.08
N ARG A 143 -6.60 -8.12 17.28
CA ARG A 143 -5.49 -8.35 18.23
C ARG A 143 -4.27 -7.50 17.87
N GLN A 144 -3.77 -7.61 16.63
CA GLN A 144 -2.60 -6.83 16.19
C GLN A 144 -2.86 -5.33 16.32
N ARG A 145 -4.03 -4.84 15.89
CA ARG A 145 -4.43 -3.43 16.00
C ARG A 145 -4.42 -2.95 17.45
N LYS A 146 -4.98 -3.73 18.37
CA LYS A 146 -5.07 -3.37 19.79
C LYS A 146 -3.68 -3.16 20.40
N VAL A 147 -2.74 -4.06 20.10
CA VAL A 147 -1.35 -3.95 20.56
C VAL A 147 -0.66 -2.72 19.96
N LEU A 148 -0.70 -2.61 18.64
CA LEU A 148 0.01 -1.56 17.90
C LEU A 148 -0.53 -0.17 18.16
N ALA A 149 -1.82 -0.02 18.46
CA ALA A 149 -2.44 1.28 18.74
C ALA A 149 -1.79 2.03 19.91
N ARG A 150 -1.13 1.32 20.83
CA ARG A 150 -0.44 1.91 21.98
C ARG A 150 0.71 2.84 21.55
N SER A 151 1.40 2.47 20.46
CA SER A 151 2.50 3.24 19.86
C SER A 151 2.04 4.51 19.13
N PHE A 152 0.74 4.64 18.88
CA PHE A 152 0.11 5.77 18.21
C PHE A 152 -0.84 6.54 19.14
N SER A 153 -0.70 6.36 20.46
CA SER A 153 -1.42 7.16 21.46
C SER A 153 -0.87 8.58 21.55
N ASN A 154 -1.67 9.55 22.00
CA ASN A 154 -1.21 10.94 22.17
C ASN A 154 0.07 11.04 23.00
N THR A 155 0.16 10.29 24.10
CA THR A 155 1.36 10.28 24.93
C THR A 155 2.56 9.69 24.20
N ALA A 156 2.36 8.64 23.37
CA ALA A 156 3.45 8.10 22.55
C ALA A 156 3.96 9.12 21.52
N LEU A 157 3.04 9.87 20.89
CA LEU A 157 3.40 10.92 19.93
C LEU A 157 4.18 12.06 20.58
N ILE A 158 3.80 12.46 21.80
CA ILE A 158 4.54 13.46 22.59
C ILE A 158 5.95 12.95 22.91
N ASP A 159 6.09 11.70 23.36
CA ASP A 159 7.39 11.08 23.65
C ASP A 159 8.30 11.02 22.41
N GLN A 160 7.69 10.88 21.22
CA GLN A 160 8.39 10.80 19.93
C GLN A 160 8.65 12.17 19.29
N GLN A 161 8.08 13.27 19.81
CA GLN A 161 8.23 14.62 19.25
C GLN A 161 9.69 15.03 19.00
N PRO A 162 10.66 14.76 19.91
CA PRO A 162 12.05 15.14 19.69
C PRO A 162 12.66 14.53 18.42
N ILE A 163 12.20 13.35 18.00
CA ILE A 163 12.64 12.69 16.76
C ILE A 163 12.23 13.54 15.56
N PHE A 164 10.97 13.97 15.50
CA PHE A 164 10.47 14.79 14.40
C PHE A 164 11.19 16.14 14.30
N HIS A 165 11.46 16.80 15.43
CA HIS A 165 12.24 18.05 15.45
C HIS A 165 13.63 17.86 14.88
N ARG A 166 14.38 16.86 15.39
CA ARG A 166 15.74 16.56 14.94
C ARG A 166 15.81 16.36 13.42
N TRP A 167 14.88 15.59 12.86
CA TRP A 167 14.85 15.32 11.42
C TRP A 167 14.35 16.49 10.58
N ALA A 168 13.43 17.31 11.10
CA ALA A 168 12.99 18.53 10.44
C ALA A 168 14.12 19.57 10.35
N GLU A 169 14.87 19.78 11.43
CA GLU A 169 16.04 20.66 11.47
C GLU A 169 17.11 20.19 10.49
N LYS A 170 17.48 18.89 10.55
CA LYS A 170 18.46 18.31 9.63
C LYS A 170 18.04 18.45 8.16
N PHE A 171 16.75 18.33 7.86
CA PHE A 171 16.23 18.55 6.51
C PHE A 171 16.40 20.00 6.06
N VAL A 172 16.03 20.97 6.91
CA VAL A 172 16.22 22.39 6.63
C VAL A 172 17.69 22.73 6.42
N ASP A 173 18.58 22.25 7.28
CA ASP A 173 20.03 22.46 7.15
C ASP A 173 20.57 21.90 5.83
N LYS A 174 20.13 20.69 5.46
CA LYS A 174 20.54 20.05 4.20
C LYS A 174 20.09 20.85 2.98
N LEU A 175 18.90 21.43 3.02
CA LEU A 175 18.38 22.28 1.96
C LEU A 175 19.08 23.64 1.94
N ALA A 176 19.34 24.24 3.10
CA ALA A 176 20.04 25.53 3.21
C ALA A 176 21.43 25.47 2.59
N GLY A 177 22.18 24.38 2.83
CA GLY A 177 23.47 24.13 2.19
C GLY A 177 23.41 23.99 0.65
N LYS A 178 22.22 23.76 0.09
CA LYS A 178 21.97 23.62 -1.36
C LYS A 178 21.28 24.83 -1.98
N ALA A 179 20.73 25.75 -1.18
CA ALA A 179 19.87 26.86 -1.59
C ALA A 179 20.58 28.00 -2.35
N GLY A 180 21.83 27.79 -2.80
CA GLY A 180 22.55 28.76 -3.63
C GLY A 180 21.86 29.03 -4.98
N ALA A 181 22.08 30.24 -5.52
CA ALA A 181 21.46 30.67 -6.77
C ALA A 181 21.81 29.72 -7.93
N GLY A 182 20.78 29.13 -8.54
CA GLY A 182 20.90 28.27 -9.73
C GLY A 182 20.78 26.76 -9.49
N ASN A 183 20.71 26.30 -8.24
CA ASN A 183 20.54 24.87 -7.95
C ASN A 183 19.08 24.45 -8.02
N THR A 184 18.78 23.41 -8.80
CA THR A 184 17.50 22.72 -8.75
C THR A 184 17.59 21.56 -7.76
N ILE A 185 16.62 21.44 -6.86
CA ILE A 185 16.59 20.39 -5.83
C ILE A 185 15.40 19.47 -6.12
N ASP A 186 15.67 18.16 -6.22
CA ASP A 186 14.63 17.15 -6.28
C ASP A 186 14.02 16.95 -4.89
N MET A 187 12.94 17.67 -4.60
CA MET A 187 12.24 17.59 -3.32
C MET A 187 11.65 16.21 -3.04
N VAL A 188 11.25 15.46 -4.07
CA VAL A 188 10.70 14.11 -3.89
C VAL A 188 11.78 13.20 -3.32
N LYS A 189 13.00 13.28 -3.85
CA LYS A 189 14.15 12.54 -3.35
C LYS A 189 14.44 12.89 -1.89
N TYR A 190 14.55 14.17 -1.56
CA TYR A 190 14.87 14.59 -0.18
C TYR A 190 13.77 14.23 0.82
N PHE A 191 12.49 14.34 0.45
CA PHE A 191 11.40 13.88 1.31
C PHE A 191 11.42 12.36 1.51
N ASN A 192 11.77 11.58 0.49
CA ASN A 192 11.97 10.13 0.67
C ASN A 192 13.14 9.86 1.63
N CYS A 193 14.33 10.44 1.39
CA CYS A 193 15.47 10.29 2.31
C CYS A 193 15.10 10.62 3.77
N THR A 194 14.45 11.76 4.00
CA THR A 194 14.03 12.21 5.34
C THR A 194 13.00 11.28 5.97
N THR A 195 11.94 10.92 5.26
CA THR A 195 10.86 10.07 5.83
C THR A 195 11.35 8.67 6.14
N PHE A 196 12.22 8.10 5.29
CA PHE A 196 12.86 6.82 5.59
C PHE A 196 13.79 6.89 6.80
N ASP A 197 14.57 7.96 6.95
CA ASP A 197 15.40 8.16 8.14
C ASP A 197 14.55 8.32 9.42
N ILE A 198 13.47 9.10 9.37
CA ILE A 198 12.49 9.23 10.47
C ILE A 198 11.93 7.87 10.86
N MET A 199 11.49 7.06 9.87
CA MET A 199 10.92 5.75 10.15
C MET A 199 11.97 4.72 10.57
N GLY A 200 13.21 4.83 10.09
CA GLY A 200 14.33 4.05 10.59
C GLY A 200 14.57 4.30 12.07
N ASP A 201 14.50 5.56 12.48
CA ASP A 201 14.66 5.95 13.87
C ASP A 201 13.45 5.53 14.74
N LEU A 202 12.22 5.76 14.27
CA LEU A 202 10.99 5.36 14.97
C LEU A 202 10.79 3.85 15.05
N THR A 203 11.29 3.09 14.06
CA THR A 203 11.07 1.63 14.01
C THR A 203 12.25 0.85 14.55
N PHE A 204 13.48 1.35 14.38
CA PHE A 204 14.68 0.58 14.72
C PHE A 204 15.60 1.30 15.69
N ASN A 205 15.33 2.55 16.05
CA ASN A 205 16.25 3.42 16.81
C ASN A 205 17.63 3.51 16.12
N GLU A 206 17.63 3.51 14.78
CA GLU A 206 18.82 3.52 13.93
C GLU A 206 18.67 4.58 12.83
N ASP A 207 19.71 5.40 12.64
CA ASP A 207 19.81 6.30 11.49
C ASP A 207 20.18 5.50 10.24
N LEU A 208 19.48 5.74 9.12
CA LEU A 208 19.79 5.09 7.84
C LEU A 208 20.78 5.91 7.00
N ASN A 209 21.13 7.12 7.47
CA ASN A 209 22.05 8.08 6.87
C ASN A 209 21.67 8.56 5.46
N MET A 210 20.41 8.37 5.04
CA MET A 210 19.99 8.69 3.68
C MET A 210 19.90 10.21 3.43
N LEU A 211 19.41 10.98 4.41
CA LEU A 211 19.37 12.43 4.31
C LEU A 211 20.77 13.05 4.40
N GLU A 212 21.66 12.43 5.18
CA GLU A 212 23.06 12.85 5.29
C GLU A 212 23.78 12.70 3.95
N GLU A 213 23.67 11.55 3.31
CA GLU A 213 24.27 11.29 2.01
C GLU A 213 23.52 12.02 0.88
N GLY A 214 22.22 12.30 1.09
CA GLY A 214 21.34 12.86 0.07
C GLY A 214 20.98 11.85 -1.01
N GLU A 215 21.11 10.55 -0.71
CA GLU A 215 20.85 9.42 -1.59
C GLU A 215 19.96 8.39 -0.87
N CYS A 216 19.06 7.75 -1.62
CA CYS A 216 18.31 6.61 -1.10
C CYS A 216 19.18 5.37 -1.14
N SER A 217 19.11 4.52 -0.11
CA SER A 217 19.86 3.26 -0.12
C SER A 217 19.35 2.32 -1.23
N PRO A 218 20.18 1.39 -1.75
CA PRO A 218 19.75 0.40 -2.74
C PRO A 218 18.55 -0.45 -2.29
N TRP A 219 18.38 -0.63 -0.97
CA TRP A 219 17.21 -1.29 -0.42
C TRP A 219 15.94 -0.47 -0.64
N VAL A 220 15.95 0.84 -0.35
CA VAL A 220 14.80 1.73 -0.60
C VAL A 220 14.43 1.78 -2.08
N GLU A 221 15.40 1.89 -2.97
CA GLU A 221 15.14 1.85 -4.42
C GLU A 221 14.46 0.54 -4.84
N SER A 222 14.85 -0.57 -4.21
CA SER A 222 14.24 -1.86 -4.47
C SER A 222 12.80 -1.98 -3.97
N ILE A 223 12.41 -1.21 -2.95
CA ILE A 223 11.00 -1.13 -2.51
C ILE A 223 10.16 -0.50 -3.62
N PHE A 224 10.57 0.63 -4.20
CA PHE A 224 9.84 1.27 -5.30
C PHE A 224 9.68 0.34 -6.51
N GLY A 225 10.74 -0.39 -6.87
CA GLY A 225 10.68 -1.41 -7.92
C GLY A 225 9.72 -2.55 -7.58
N SER A 226 9.70 -2.98 -6.32
CA SER A 226 8.82 -4.06 -5.83
C SER A 226 7.35 -3.66 -5.88
N VAL A 227 7.00 -2.41 -5.58
CA VAL A 227 5.61 -1.90 -5.68
C VAL A 227 5.10 -1.92 -7.12
N LYS A 228 5.95 -1.52 -8.08
CA LYS A 228 5.61 -1.61 -9.52
C LYS A 228 5.41 -3.06 -9.97
N ALA A 229 6.32 -3.95 -9.59
CA ALA A 229 6.21 -5.38 -9.89
C ALA A 229 4.96 -6.02 -9.27
N ALA A 230 4.63 -5.64 -8.03
CA ALA A 230 3.43 -6.06 -7.32
C ALA A 230 2.16 -5.63 -8.05
N THR A 231 2.11 -4.39 -8.55
CA THR A 231 0.99 -3.86 -9.33
C THR A 231 0.77 -4.64 -10.63
N PHE A 232 1.85 -4.98 -11.35
CA PHE A 232 1.77 -5.82 -12.54
C PHE A 232 1.27 -7.25 -12.21
N LEU A 233 1.83 -7.87 -11.17
CA LEU A 233 1.44 -9.20 -10.71
C LEU A 233 -0.03 -9.26 -10.26
N LEU A 234 -0.53 -8.20 -9.63
CA LEU A 234 -1.93 -8.05 -9.28
C LEU A 234 -2.83 -8.09 -10.53
N GLY A 235 -2.43 -7.38 -11.60
CA GLY A 235 -3.10 -7.44 -12.89
C GLY A 235 -3.18 -8.87 -13.45
N VAL A 236 -2.04 -9.58 -13.47
CA VAL A 236 -1.96 -10.97 -13.95
C VAL A 236 -2.83 -11.90 -13.10
N LYS A 237 -2.77 -11.81 -11.77
CA LYS A 237 -3.51 -12.66 -10.83
C LYS A 237 -5.02 -12.41 -10.83
N THR A 238 -5.44 -11.22 -11.24
CA THR A 238 -6.85 -10.81 -11.37
C THR A 238 -7.46 -11.26 -12.70
N HIS A 239 -6.63 -11.54 -13.72
CA HIS A 239 -7.11 -11.94 -15.04
C HIS A 239 -7.89 -13.26 -15.03
N SER A 240 -7.30 -14.33 -14.49
CA SER A 240 -7.93 -15.66 -14.45
C SER A 240 -7.31 -16.55 -13.37
N ARG A 241 -8.00 -17.64 -13.01
CA ARG A 241 -7.45 -18.65 -12.08
C ARG A 241 -6.17 -19.27 -12.61
N ALA A 242 -6.09 -19.55 -13.92
CA ALA A 242 -4.89 -20.09 -14.54
C ALA A 242 -3.71 -19.11 -14.46
N ALA A 243 -3.94 -17.84 -14.81
CA ALA A 243 -2.93 -16.79 -14.70
C ALA A 243 -2.44 -16.59 -13.26
N ARG A 244 -3.36 -16.69 -12.28
CA ARG A 244 -3.02 -16.66 -10.85
C ARG A 244 -2.09 -17.81 -10.45
N LEU A 245 -2.42 -19.04 -10.82
CA LEU A 245 -1.60 -20.22 -10.52
C LEU A 245 -0.21 -20.10 -11.16
N LEU A 246 -0.13 -19.59 -12.40
CA LEU A 246 1.14 -19.34 -13.07
C LEU A 246 1.96 -18.26 -12.36
N ALA A 247 1.33 -17.17 -11.93
CA ALA A 247 2.00 -16.12 -11.17
C ALA A 247 2.48 -16.60 -9.80
N ASP A 248 1.67 -17.40 -9.09
CA ASP A 248 2.06 -18.00 -7.80
C ASP A 248 3.21 -19.00 -7.98
N ALA A 249 3.18 -19.81 -9.04
CA ALA A 249 4.28 -20.70 -9.40
C ALA A 249 5.55 -19.91 -9.75
N PHE A 250 5.44 -18.83 -10.51
CA PHE A 250 6.57 -17.96 -10.81
C PHE A 250 7.21 -17.39 -9.54
N LEU A 251 6.39 -16.83 -8.63
CA LEU A 251 6.88 -16.31 -7.35
C LEU A 251 7.52 -17.39 -6.48
N LYS A 252 6.92 -18.60 -6.47
CA LYS A 252 7.38 -19.71 -5.65
C LYS A 252 8.63 -20.40 -6.20
N TYR A 253 8.82 -20.47 -7.51
CA TYR A 253 9.88 -21.29 -8.11
C TYR A 253 11.00 -20.49 -8.78
N ASN A 254 10.87 -19.16 -8.91
CA ASN A 254 11.94 -18.33 -9.46
C ASN A 254 12.98 -17.96 -8.37
N PRO A 255 14.23 -18.43 -8.45
CA PRO A 255 15.24 -18.20 -7.41
C PRO A 255 15.65 -16.73 -7.27
N ALA A 256 15.63 -15.95 -8.36
CA ALA A 256 15.99 -14.53 -8.32
C ALA A 256 14.93 -13.72 -7.57
N VAL A 257 13.65 -14.04 -7.79
CA VAL A 257 12.54 -13.42 -7.05
C VAL A 257 12.61 -13.79 -5.58
N GLN A 258 12.78 -15.08 -5.25
CA GLN A 258 12.92 -15.51 -3.86
C GLN A 258 14.08 -14.81 -3.15
N ARG A 259 15.26 -14.75 -3.80
CA ARG A 259 16.43 -14.06 -3.23
C ARG A 259 16.10 -12.62 -2.89
N LYS A 260 15.47 -11.89 -3.82
CA LYS A 260 15.14 -10.48 -3.59
C LYS A 260 14.09 -10.29 -2.48
N GLN A 261 13.09 -11.18 -2.41
CA GLN A 261 12.11 -11.18 -1.31
C GLN A 261 12.78 -11.43 0.04
N ILE A 262 13.71 -12.38 0.10
CA ILE A 262 14.48 -12.71 1.31
C ILE A 262 15.37 -11.52 1.71
N GLU A 263 16.11 -10.92 0.77
CA GLU A 263 16.94 -9.74 1.04
C GLU A 263 16.10 -8.58 1.63
N ASN A 264 14.96 -8.27 1.03
CA ASN A 264 14.07 -7.21 1.50
C ASN A 264 13.50 -7.51 2.88
N TRP A 265 13.12 -8.76 3.13
CA TRP A 265 12.63 -9.21 4.43
C TRP A 265 13.71 -9.15 5.50
N MET A 266 14.90 -9.71 5.23
CA MET A 266 16.02 -9.75 6.16
C MET A 266 16.48 -8.35 6.56
N TYR A 267 16.48 -7.39 5.63
CA TYR A 267 16.84 -6.01 5.92
C TYR A 267 16.04 -5.42 7.09
N CYS A 268 14.72 -5.64 7.12
CA CYS A 268 13.87 -5.18 8.22
C CYS A 268 13.92 -6.13 9.42
N ALA A 269 13.88 -7.44 9.20
CA ALA A 269 13.84 -8.43 10.27
C ALA A 269 15.09 -8.35 11.18
N GLU A 270 16.28 -8.22 10.60
CA GLU A 270 17.53 -8.07 11.36
C GLU A 270 17.57 -6.77 12.15
N ARG A 271 17.03 -5.67 11.60
CA ARG A 271 16.92 -4.38 12.30
C ARG A 271 15.95 -4.44 13.47
N VAL A 272 14.78 -5.05 13.27
CA VAL A 272 13.84 -5.33 14.38
C VAL A 272 14.55 -6.17 15.42
N GLU A 273 15.17 -7.28 15.05
CA GLU A 273 15.85 -8.18 15.98
C GLU A 273 16.94 -7.48 16.80
N ARG A 274 17.78 -6.66 16.16
CA ARG A 274 18.78 -5.84 16.86
C ARG A 274 18.13 -4.87 17.83
N ARG A 275 17.04 -4.22 17.40
CA ARG A 275 16.33 -3.25 18.22
C ARG A 275 15.71 -3.90 19.46
N LEU A 276 15.10 -5.08 19.31
CA LEU A 276 14.50 -5.82 20.42
C LEU A 276 15.51 -6.31 21.47
N LYS A 277 16.78 -6.50 21.07
CA LYS A 277 17.86 -6.95 21.97
C LYS A 277 18.62 -5.80 22.65
N ARG A 278 18.30 -4.54 22.36
CA ARG A 278 19.03 -3.37 22.85
C ARG A 278 18.08 -2.40 23.55
N GLU A 279 18.62 -1.68 24.54
CA GLU A 279 17.92 -0.53 25.10
C GLU A 279 17.91 0.62 24.08
N PRO A 280 16.74 1.25 23.83
CA PRO A 280 16.67 2.37 22.91
C PRO A 280 17.29 3.63 23.49
N LYS A 281 17.84 4.48 22.63
CA LYS A 281 18.35 5.82 23.01
C LYS A 281 17.22 6.79 23.34
N HIS A 282 16.02 6.56 22.81
CA HIS A 282 14.83 7.37 23.03
C HIS A 282 13.57 6.54 22.73
N PRO A 283 12.38 6.94 23.23
CA PRO A 283 11.13 6.24 22.95
C PRO A 283 10.87 6.09 21.44
N ASP A 284 10.41 4.91 21.04
CA ASP A 284 10.11 4.57 19.65
C ASP A 284 8.80 3.76 19.54
N LEU A 285 8.51 3.21 18.36
CA LEU A 285 7.26 2.45 18.16
C LEU A 285 7.19 1.17 19.01
N TRP A 286 8.33 0.58 19.39
CA TRP A 286 8.34 -0.65 20.19
C TRP A 286 8.34 -0.38 21.69
N SER A 287 8.79 0.79 22.14
CA SER A 287 8.89 1.15 23.57
C SER A 287 7.59 0.95 24.36
N ARG A 288 6.42 1.08 23.72
CA ARG A 288 5.10 0.91 24.35
C ARG A 288 4.41 -0.41 24.03
N ILE A 289 5.07 -1.27 23.25
CA ILE A 289 4.61 -2.63 22.91
C ILE A 289 5.36 -3.67 23.75
N LEU A 290 6.68 -3.50 23.90
CA LEU A 290 7.55 -4.42 24.62
C LEU A 290 7.31 -4.37 26.14
N GLY A 291 7.49 -5.51 26.82
CA GLY A 291 7.27 -5.63 28.26
C GLY A 291 5.86 -6.08 28.67
N MET A 292 4.96 -6.32 27.71
CA MET A 292 3.60 -6.83 27.95
C MET A 292 3.42 -8.30 27.55
N GLU A 293 4.50 -9.07 27.55
CA GLU A 293 4.53 -10.51 27.22
C GLU A 293 3.61 -11.36 28.11
N LYS A 294 3.21 -10.85 29.28
CA LYS A 294 2.27 -11.50 30.20
C LYS A 294 0.80 -11.32 29.82
N GLU A 295 0.47 -10.43 28.89
CA GLU A 295 -0.88 -10.35 28.32
C GLU A 295 -1.03 -11.42 27.22
N SER A 296 -2.15 -12.16 27.20
CA SER A 296 -2.48 -13.15 26.17
C SER A 296 -2.66 -12.58 24.75
N GLU A 297 -2.21 -11.34 24.53
CA GLU A 297 -2.45 -10.51 23.36
C GLU A 297 -1.15 -9.95 22.76
N SER A 298 0.03 -10.55 22.99
CA SER A 298 1.28 -10.08 22.37
C SER A 298 1.42 -10.45 20.88
N LEU A 299 2.30 -9.73 20.17
CA LEU A 299 2.72 -10.07 18.81
C LEU A 299 3.82 -11.13 18.85
N THR A 300 3.73 -12.15 17.98
CA THR A 300 4.86 -13.08 17.80
C THR A 300 6.06 -12.36 17.18
N MET A 301 7.24 -12.97 17.27
CA MET A 301 8.46 -12.40 16.67
C MET A 301 8.29 -12.18 15.15
N GLU A 302 7.68 -13.14 14.46
CA GLU A 302 7.42 -13.04 13.02
C GLU A 302 6.40 -11.94 12.69
N GLU A 303 5.40 -11.74 13.55
CA GLU A 303 4.47 -10.61 13.42
C GLU A 303 5.17 -9.28 13.66
N GLN A 304 6.13 -9.21 14.59
CA GLN A 304 6.94 -8.01 14.82
C GLN A 304 7.80 -7.71 13.58
N TYR A 305 8.43 -8.72 12.96
CA TYR A 305 9.16 -8.55 11.70
C TYR A 305 8.25 -8.08 10.56
N ALA A 306 7.06 -8.69 10.42
CA ALA A 306 6.09 -8.32 9.39
C ALA A 306 5.58 -6.89 9.57
N ASN A 307 5.35 -6.45 10.82
CA ASN A 307 4.92 -5.10 11.12
C ASN A 307 6.07 -4.08 11.03
N GLY A 308 7.31 -4.46 11.34
CA GLY A 308 8.48 -3.60 11.11
C GLY A 308 8.69 -3.27 9.63
N PHE A 309 8.54 -4.26 8.75
CA PHE A 309 8.53 -4.04 7.30
C PHE A 309 7.35 -3.13 6.87
N LEU A 310 6.16 -3.35 7.44
CA LEU A 310 5.00 -2.51 7.19
C LEU A 310 5.24 -1.04 7.59
N PHE A 311 5.79 -0.77 8.77
CA PHE A 311 6.07 0.59 9.22
C PHE A 311 7.03 1.30 8.28
N MET A 312 8.09 0.62 7.87
CA MET A 312 9.06 1.19 6.93
C MET A 312 8.49 1.47 5.54
N THR A 313 7.56 0.67 5.03
CA THR A 313 7.02 0.85 3.68
C THR A 313 5.80 1.78 3.67
N ALA A 314 4.83 1.56 4.54
CA ALA A 314 3.62 2.36 4.60
C ALA A 314 3.84 3.74 5.23
N GLY A 315 4.76 3.86 6.19
CA GLY A 315 5.02 5.10 6.93
C GLY A 315 5.93 6.11 6.23
N THR A 316 6.63 5.71 5.16
CA THR A 316 7.61 6.57 4.49
C THR A 316 7.05 7.19 3.20
N GLU A 317 6.76 6.35 2.21
CA GLU A 317 6.37 6.76 0.86
C GLU A 317 5.09 7.60 0.84
N THR A 318 4.12 7.30 1.72
CA THR A 318 2.86 8.05 1.84
C THR A 318 3.09 9.48 2.32
N ILE A 319 3.94 9.66 3.33
CA ILE A 319 4.30 10.97 3.88
C ILE A 319 5.16 11.74 2.86
N ALA A 320 6.16 11.10 2.25
CA ALA A 320 7.00 11.74 1.25
C ALA A 320 6.17 12.26 0.06
N SER A 321 5.20 11.47 -0.39
CA SER A 321 4.29 11.86 -1.47
C SER A 321 3.38 13.02 -1.07
N ALA A 322 2.84 13.01 0.15
CA ALA A 322 2.00 14.10 0.66
C ALA A 322 2.79 15.41 0.79
N LEU A 323 3.98 15.37 1.40
CA LEU A 323 4.86 16.53 1.52
C LEU A 323 5.31 17.08 0.16
N SER A 324 5.58 16.18 -0.80
CA SER A 324 5.91 16.57 -2.17
C SER A 324 4.75 17.30 -2.84
N ALA A 325 3.53 16.78 -2.73
CA ALA A 325 2.33 17.40 -3.29
C ALA A 325 2.03 18.76 -2.63
N ILE A 326 2.05 18.82 -1.29
CA ILE A 326 1.88 20.06 -0.53
C ILE A 326 2.90 21.12 -0.98
N THR A 327 4.19 20.75 -1.02
CA THR A 327 5.26 21.66 -1.43
C THR A 327 5.08 22.13 -2.87
N PHE A 328 4.75 21.22 -3.80
CA PHE A 328 4.50 21.56 -5.20
C PHE A 328 3.36 22.58 -5.33
N TYR A 329 2.20 22.31 -4.73
CA TYR A 329 1.05 23.20 -4.83
C TYR A 329 1.28 24.55 -4.13
N LEU A 330 1.99 24.58 -2.99
CA LEU A 330 2.36 25.84 -2.35
C LEU A 330 3.30 26.68 -3.22
N LEU A 331 4.29 26.08 -3.86
CA LEU A 331 5.21 26.78 -4.76
C LEU A 331 4.51 27.31 -6.02
N GLN A 332 3.49 26.59 -6.52
CA GLN A 332 2.64 27.06 -7.62
C GLN A 332 1.66 28.18 -7.20
N ASN A 333 1.41 28.34 -5.90
CA ASN A 333 0.47 29.32 -5.36
C ASN A 333 1.15 30.20 -4.27
N PRO A 334 2.02 31.15 -4.66
CA PRO A 334 2.83 31.92 -3.71
C PRO A 334 2.04 32.64 -2.61
N GLN A 335 0.80 33.06 -2.90
CA GLN A 335 -0.09 33.69 -1.92
C GLN A 335 -0.44 32.74 -0.75
N HIS A 336 -0.67 31.46 -1.04
CA HIS A 336 -0.96 30.46 -0.02
C HIS A 336 0.29 30.07 0.77
N LEU A 337 1.43 29.98 0.10
CA LEU A 337 2.73 29.79 0.75
C LEU A 337 3.06 30.94 1.71
N GLU A 338 2.87 32.19 1.29
CA GLU A 338 3.09 33.36 2.15
C GLU A 338 2.16 33.32 3.37
N LYS A 339 0.88 32.99 3.17
CA LYS A 339 -0.11 32.95 4.24
C LYS A 339 0.21 31.87 5.29
N VAL A 340 0.56 30.65 4.89
CA VAL A 340 0.93 29.59 5.85
C VAL A 340 2.25 29.90 6.53
N THR A 341 3.21 30.46 5.80
CA THR A 341 4.49 30.91 6.37
C THR A 341 4.27 31.97 7.44
N LYS A 342 3.39 32.95 7.17
CA LYS A 342 3.05 34.01 8.10
C LYS A 342 2.34 33.47 9.34
N GLU A 343 1.38 32.55 9.19
CA GLU A 343 0.69 31.92 10.33
C GLU A 343 1.70 31.23 11.27
N VAL A 344 2.61 30.41 10.73
CA VAL A 344 3.63 29.70 11.51
C VAL A 344 4.60 30.68 12.19
N ARG A 345 5.16 31.63 11.43
CA ARG A 345 6.17 32.59 11.96
C ARG A 345 5.60 33.61 12.95
N LEU A 346 4.30 33.88 12.93
CA LEU A 346 3.67 34.73 13.95
C LEU A 346 3.41 33.97 15.25
N ARG A 347 3.24 32.64 15.18
CA ARG A 347 2.95 31.81 16.35
C ARG A 347 4.20 31.38 17.12
N PHE A 348 5.31 31.17 16.42
CA PHE A 348 6.54 30.61 16.97
C PHE A 348 7.74 31.49 16.63
N SER A 349 8.58 31.76 17.63
CA SER A 349 9.80 32.55 17.44
C SER A 349 10.96 31.68 16.95
N THR A 350 11.04 30.44 17.44
CA THR A 350 12.08 29.47 17.06
C THR A 350 11.47 28.10 16.73
N SER A 351 12.27 27.18 16.17
CA SER A 351 11.82 25.80 15.87
C SER A 351 11.57 25.00 17.14
N GLU A 352 12.29 25.27 18.22
CA GLU A 352 12.17 24.57 19.49
C GLU A 352 10.81 24.81 20.17
N ASP A 353 10.18 25.97 19.90
CA ASP A 353 8.85 26.32 20.42
C ASP A 353 7.70 25.52 19.77
N MET A 354 7.97 24.80 18.66
CA MET A 354 6.96 24.19 17.82
C MET A 354 6.48 22.82 18.34
N SER A 355 5.69 22.76 19.41
CA SER A 355 5.11 21.47 19.83
C SER A 355 4.10 20.90 18.82
N LEU A 356 3.94 19.57 18.79
CA LEU A 356 2.94 18.90 17.93
C LEU A 356 1.53 19.43 18.19
N GLU A 357 1.20 19.67 19.46
CA GLU A 357 -0.09 20.22 19.89
C GLU A 357 -0.30 21.65 19.39
N ALA A 358 0.74 22.49 19.48
CA ALA A 358 0.66 23.87 19.01
C ALA A 358 0.54 23.93 17.48
N LEU A 359 1.27 23.08 16.74
CA LEU A 359 1.16 22.96 15.29
C LEU A 359 -0.23 22.44 14.86
N ALA A 360 -0.79 21.48 15.60
CA ALA A 360 -2.14 20.96 15.36
C ALA A 360 -3.22 22.03 15.53
N SER A 361 -2.97 23.05 16.34
CA SER A 361 -3.90 24.16 16.58
C SER A 361 -3.95 25.23 15.48
N LEU A 362 -3.02 25.18 14.51
CA LEU A 362 -2.92 26.18 13.44
C LEU A 362 -3.93 25.91 12.31
N PRO A 363 -5.02 26.71 12.19
CA PRO A 363 -6.12 26.37 11.30
C PRO A 363 -5.74 26.39 9.82
N TYR A 364 -4.91 27.34 9.37
CA TYR A 364 -4.54 27.43 7.96
C TYR A 364 -3.51 26.35 7.57
N LEU A 365 -2.56 26.04 8.45
CA LEU A 365 -1.66 24.89 8.27
C LEU A 365 -2.45 23.57 8.15
N GLN A 366 -3.44 23.34 9.01
CA GLN A 366 -4.29 22.15 8.92
C GLN A 366 -5.07 22.10 7.61
N ALA A 367 -5.61 23.24 7.15
CA ALA A 367 -6.29 23.34 5.86
C ALA A 367 -5.33 23.03 4.69
N VAL A 368 -4.09 23.51 4.72
CA VAL A 368 -3.07 23.20 3.70
C VAL A 368 -2.73 21.71 3.67
N ILE A 369 -2.55 21.08 4.84
CA ILE A 369 -2.28 19.64 4.93
C ILE A 369 -3.48 18.84 4.41
N GLN A 370 -4.69 19.17 4.84
CA GLN A 370 -5.91 18.47 4.43
C GLN A 370 -6.15 18.58 2.92
N GLU A 371 -6.03 19.78 2.36
CA GLU A 371 -6.17 20.01 0.92
C GLU A 371 -5.05 19.34 0.13
N GLY A 372 -3.80 19.43 0.58
CA GLY A 372 -2.67 18.81 -0.11
C GLY A 372 -2.73 17.28 -0.11
N VAL A 373 -3.25 16.66 0.95
CA VAL A 373 -3.54 15.22 0.98
C VAL A 373 -4.76 14.88 0.10
N GLY A 374 -5.75 15.77 0.01
CA GLY A 374 -6.95 15.55 -0.82
C GLY A 374 -6.74 15.74 -2.32
N LEU A 375 -5.81 16.61 -2.73
CA LEU A 375 -5.45 16.86 -4.13
C LEU A 375 -4.49 15.81 -4.73
N ARG A 376 -3.84 15.02 -3.87
CA ARG A 376 -2.93 13.94 -4.24
C ARG A 376 -3.71 12.66 -4.49
#